data_AF-A0A3D0IGW0-F1
#
_entry.id   AF-A0A3D0IGW0-F1
#
_cell.length_a   1.000
_cell.length_b   1.000
_cell.length_c   1.000
_cell.angle_alpha   90.00
_cell.angle_beta   90.00
_cell.angle_gamma   90.00
#
_symmetry.space_group_name_H-M   'P 1'
#
loop_
_entity.id
_entity.type
_entity.pdbx_description
1 polymer ?
#
loop_
_entity_poly.entity_id
_entity_poly.type
_entity_poly.pdbx_seq_one_letter_code
_entity_poly.pdbx_strand_id
1 'polypeptide(L)'
;YFWPGLEKCFSEVYKVLKPGGTFLIVNESDGTDETSLKFQKIIDGMHCYTAYEIDAALKSAGFSDVQVNHHEDKPWISVVAKKGARV
;
A
#
# COMPACT_ATOMS: atom_id res chain seq x y z
N TYR A 1 -8.80 -4.44 -10.81
CA TYR A 1 -9.44 -5.20 -9.72
C TYR A 1 -9.20 -4.54 -8.37
N PHE A 2 -7.95 -4.37 -7.91
CA PHE A 2 -7.64 -3.61 -6.70
C PHE A 2 -6.77 -2.38 -7.02
N TRP A 3 -7.22 -1.20 -6.58
CA TRP A 3 -6.45 0.07 -6.57
C TRP A 3 -5.77 0.40 -7.92
N PRO A 4 -6.54 0.70 -8.99
CA PRO A 4 -5.96 1.09 -10.27
C PRO A 4 -5.29 2.47 -10.13
N GLY A 5 -3.96 2.47 -10.15
CA GLY A 5 -3.15 3.68 -9.94
C GLY A 5 -3.06 4.06 -8.46
N LEU A 6 -2.09 3.47 -7.76
CA LEU A 6 -1.89 3.64 -6.32
C LEU A 6 -1.85 5.11 -5.89
N GLU A 7 -1.12 5.96 -6.61
CA GLU A 7 -0.96 7.37 -6.25
C GLU A 7 -2.31 8.10 -6.17
N LYS A 8 -3.17 7.91 -7.18
CA LYS A 8 -4.50 8.52 -7.21
C LYS A 8 -5.33 8.00 -6.04
N CYS A 9 -5.37 6.69 -5.83
CA CYS A 9 -6.11 6.09 -4.73
C CYS A 9 -5.63 6.61 -3.37
N PHE A 10 -4.32 6.62 -3.12
CA PHE A 10 -3.75 7.11 -1.87
C PHE A 10 -3.96 8.61 -1.68
N SER A 11 -3.97 9.41 -2.74
CA SER A 11 -4.29 10.85 -2.65
C SER A 11 -5.72 11.11 -2.17
N GLU A 12 -6.69 10.27 -2.55
CA GLU A 12 -8.07 10.37 -2.06
C GLU A 12 -8.17 9.99 -0.58
N VAL A 13 -7.46 8.94 -0.15
CA VAL A 13 -7.34 8.59 1.27
C VAL A 13 -6.71 9.75 2.05
N TYR A 14 -5.64 10.35 1.51
CA TYR A 14 -4.97 11.48 2.14
C TYR A 14 -5.92 12.66 2.33
N LYS A 15 -6.75 13.00 1.33
CA LYS A 15 -7.71 14.12 1.40
C LYS A 15 -8.69 13.96 2.57
N VAL A 16 -9.26 12.77 2.75
CA VAL A 16 -10.30 12.52 3.77
C VAL A 16 -9.74 12.26 5.17
N LEU A 17 -8.49 11.78 5.28
CA LEU A 17 -7.88 11.50 6.56
C LEU A 17 -7.68 12.80 7.36
N LYS A 18 -7.98 12.78 8.66
CA LYS A 18 -7.75 13.95 9.53
C LYS A 18 -6.24 14.23 9.65
N PRO A 19 -5.84 15.50 9.86
CA PRO A 19 -4.45 15.81 10.20
C PRO A 19 -3.97 14.97 11.39
N GLY A 20 -2.74 14.43 11.32
CA GLY A 20 -2.21 13.50 12.31
C GLY A 20 -2.75 12.06 12.22
N GLY A 21 -3.64 11.78 11.26
CA GLY A 21 -4.22 10.45 11.06
C GLY A 21 -3.21 9.42 10.56
N THR A 22 -3.57 8.14 10.72
CA THR A 22 -2.76 6.98 10.27
C THR A 22 -3.53 6.20 9.23
N PHE A 23 -2.82 5.77 8.18
CA PHE A 23 -3.33 4.87 7.17
C PHE A 23 -2.54 3.55 7.24
N LEU A 24 -3.25 2.44 7.42
CA LEU A 24 -2.69 1.08 7.49
C LEU A 24 -3.20 0.27 6.29
N ILE A 25 -2.27 -0.29 5.53
CA ILE A 25 -2.52 -1.25 4.46
C ILE A 25 -2.02 -2.61 4.96
N VAL A 26 -2.80 -3.67 4.78
CA VAL A 26 -2.45 -5.04 5.14
C VAL A 26 -2.75 -5.93 3.95
N ASN A 27 -1.73 -6.65 3.47
CA ASN A 27 -1.85 -7.58 2.37
C ASN A 27 -1.27 -8.94 2.79
N GLU A 28 -1.97 -10.02 2.44
CA GLU A 28 -1.45 -11.39 2.56
C GLU A 28 -0.49 -11.76 1.40
N SER A 29 0.12 -10.75 0.78
CA SER A 29 1.11 -10.85 -0.30
C SER A 29 2.05 -9.67 -0.26
N ASP A 30 3.33 -9.91 -0.54
CA ASP A 30 4.40 -8.93 -0.66
C ASP A 30 4.61 -8.48 -2.11
N GLY A 31 3.78 -8.98 -3.03
CA GLY A 31 3.87 -8.75 -4.47
C GLY A 31 4.85 -9.67 -5.21
N THR A 32 5.57 -10.54 -4.49
CA THR A 32 6.61 -11.41 -5.07
C THR A 32 6.31 -12.90 -4.93
N ASP A 33 5.35 -13.27 -4.09
CA ASP A 33 4.98 -14.67 -3.88
C ASP A 33 4.33 -15.33 -5.12
N GLU A 34 4.66 -16.62 -5.32
CA GLU A 34 4.23 -17.38 -6.50
C GLU A 34 2.71 -17.50 -6.62
N THR A 35 2.00 -17.57 -5.50
CA THR A 35 0.54 -17.76 -5.47
C THR A 35 -0.14 -16.49 -5.99
N SER A 36 0.26 -15.34 -5.49
CA SER A 36 -0.27 -14.03 -5.92
C SER A 36 0.08 -13.74 -7.38
N LEU A 37 1.31 -14.04 -7.81
CA LEU A 37 1.72 -13.89 -9.21
C LEU A 37 0.93 -14.82 -10.15
N LYS A 38 0.57 -16.02 -9.69
CA LYS A 38 -0.29 -16.93 -10.45
C LYS A 38 -1.70 -16.35 -10.62
N PHE A 39 -2.32 -15.86 -9.54
CA PHE A 39 -3.65 -15.26 -9.61
C PHE A 39 -3.65 -13.96 -10.44
N GLN A 40 -2.60 -13.15 -10.35
CA GLN A 40 -2.44 -11.95 -11.17
C GLN A 40 -2.53 -12.23 -12.68
N LYS A 41 -1.99 -13.36 -13.14
CA LYS A 41 -2.04 -13.75 -14.57
C LYS A 41 -3.42 -14.25 -15.01
N ILE A 42 -4.24 -14.73 -14.09
CA ILE A 42 -5.55 -15.35 -14.38
C ILE A 42 -6.67 -14.30 -14.29
N ILE A 43 -6.55 -13.36 -13.35
CA ILE A 43 -7.59 -12.38 -13.05
C ILE A 43 -7.27 -11.06 -13.73
N ASP A 44 -8.09 -10.68 -14.72
CA ASP A 44 -7.88 -9.44 -15.45
C ASP A 44 -7.93 -8.20 -14.54
N GLY A 45 -6.96 -7.32 -14.73
CA GLY A 45 -6.76 -6.13 -13.90
C GLY A 45 -6.38 -6.39 -12.44
N MET A 46 -6.03 -7.62 -12.04
CA MET A 46 -5.33 -7.86 -10.78
C MET A 46 -3.88 -7.40 -10.92
N HIS A 47 -3.38 -6.74 -9.89
CA HIS A 47 -1.99 -6.33 -9.81
C HIS A 47 -1.56 -6.41 -8.34
N CYS A 48 -0.50 -7.16 -8.09
CA CYS A 48 0.09 -7.38 -6.78
C CYS A 48 1.26 -6.41 -6.63
N TYR A 49 0.98 -5.29 -5.95
CA TYR A 49 1.99 -4.28 -5.70
C TYR A 49 2.97 -4.74 -4.64
N THR A 50 4.25 -4.50 -4.89
CA THR A 50 5.31 -4.70 -3.91
C THR A 50 5.24 -3.67 -2.79
N ALA A 51 5.84 -3.98 -1.65
CA ALA A 51 5.96 -3.03 -0.55
C ALA A 51 6.66 -1.72 -0.96
N TYR A 52 7.62 -1.79 -1.90
CA TYR A 52 8.32 -0.62 -2.44
C TYR A 52 7.38 0.27 -3.27
N GLU A 53 6.56 -0.31 -4.15
CA GLU A 53 5.60 0.45 -4.96
C GLU A 53 4.54 1.12 -4.08
N ILE A 54 4.10 0.43 -3.02
CA ILE A 54 3.17 0.99 -2.04
C ILE A 54 3.81 2.16 -1.29
N ASP A 55 5.03 2.00 -0.79
CA ASP A 55 5.79 3.06 -0.10
C ASP A 55 5.99 4.30 -0.98
N ALA A 56 6.43 4.09 -2.23
CA ALA A 56 6.66 5.16 -3.19
C ALA A 56 5.36 5.94 -3.48
N ALA A 57 4.26 5.22 -3.72
CA ALA A 57 2.97 5.85 -4.01
C ALA A 57 2.39 6.58 -2.79
N LEU A 58 2.58 6.08 -1.56
CA LEU A 58 2.17 6.77 -0.33
C LEU A 58 2.92 8.09 -0.15
N LYS A 59 4.24 8.09 -0.37
CA LYS A 59 5.07 9.29 -0.33
C LYS A 59 4.65 10.29 -1.42
N SER A 60 4.41 9.82 -2.64
CA SER A 60 3.90 10.63 -3.75
C SER A 60 2.55 11.29 -3.42
N ALA A 61 1.68 10.57 -2.71
CA ALA A 61 0.39 11.08 -2.25
C ALA A 61 0.46 12.06 -1.05
N GLY A 62 1.65 12.30 -0.49
CA GLY A 62 1.88 13.28 0.58
C GLY A 62 1.87 12.71 2.01
N PHE A 63 1.84 11.38 2.17
CA PHE A 63 2.04 10.75 3.48
C PHE A 63 3.52 10.80 3.89
N SER A 64 3.76 10.78 5.21
CA SER A 64 5.08 10.71 5.84
C SER A 64 5.20 9.46 6.73
N ASP A 65 6.40 9.24 7.28
CA ASP A 65 6.68 8.21 8.28
C ASP A 65 6.20 6.81 7.85
N VAL A 66 6.43 6.48 6.58
CA VAL A 66 6.02 5.20 6.01
C VAL A 66 6.88 4.08 6.61
N GLN A 67 6.23 3.11 7.23
CA GLN A 67 6.84 1.93 7.84
C GLN A 67 6.28 0.68 7.19
N VAL A 68 7.17 -0.15 6.65
CA VAL A 68 6.83 -1.45 6.07
C VAL A 68 7.25 -2.53 7.07
N ASN A 69 6.30 -3.37 7.49
CA ASN A 69 6.60 -4.58 8.25
C ASN A 69 6.28 -5.79 7.39
N HIS A 70 7.23 -6.72 7.34
CA HIS A 70 7.04 -8.02 6.70
C HIS A 70 6.91 -9.08 7.80
N HIS A 71 6.00 -10.03 7.63
CA HIS A 71 5.91 -11.18 8.51
C HIS A 71 7.18 -12.03 8.38
N GLU A 72 7.64 -12.66 9.46
CA GLU A 72 8.92 -13.39 9.49
C GLU A 72 9.04 -14.46 8.38
N ASP A 73 8.03 -15.33 8.27
CA ASP A 73 8.08 -16.46 7.32
C ASP A 73 6.97 -16.48 6.25
N LYS A 74 6.08 -15.50 6.24
CA LYS A 74 4.93 -15.42 5.32
C LYS A 74 5.12 -14.22 4.41
N PRO A 75 4.63 -14.24 3.16
CA PRO A 75 4.71 -13.10 2.25
C PRO A 75 3.70 -12.01 2.65
N TRP A 76 3.47 -11.79 3.94
CA TRP A 76 2.46 -10.86 4.41
C TRP A 76 3.14 -9.55 4.76
N ILE A 77 2.54 -8.45 4.31
CA ILE A 77 3.04 -7.11 4.60
C ILE A 77 1.97 -6.27 5.29
N SER A 78 2.45 -5.38 6.15
CA SER A 78 1.70 -4.20 6.58
C SER A 78 2.51 -2.96 6.24
N VAL A 79 1.82 -1.94 5.73
CA VAL A 79 2.42 -0.63 5.47
C VAL A 79 1.63 0.42 6.23
N VAL A 80 2.30 1.13 7.13
CA VAL A 80 1.72 2.18 7.96
C VAL A 80 2.26 3.52 7.50
N ALA A 81 1.40 4.50 7.29
CA ALA A 81 1.78 5.84 6.89
C ALA A 81 1.01 6.91 7.67
N LYS A 82 1.62 8.09 7.86
CA LYS A 82 1.05 9.20 8.62
C LYS A 82 0.68 10.36 7.71
N LYS A 83 -0.46 10.99 7.99
CA LYS A 83 -0.76 12.32 7.46
C LYS A 83 -0.22 13.36 8.44
N GLY A 84 0.58 14.30 7.94
CA GLY A 84 1.13 15.39 8.75
C GLY A 84 0.07 16.09 9.59
N ALA A 85 0.45 16.50 10.80
CA ALA A 85 -0.38 17.39 11.61
C ALA A 85 -0.43 18.77 10.95
N ARG A 86 -1.56 19.46 11.07
CA ARG A 86 -1.57 20.90 10.78
C ARG A 86 -0.83 21.59 11.92
N VAL A 87 0.19 22.36 11.57
CA VAL A 87 0.84 23.31 12.50
C VAL A 87 -0.10 24.49 12.72
#